data_AF-A0A2S8NXN2-F1
#
_entry.id   AF-A0A2S8NXN2-F1
#
_cell.length_a   1.000
_cell.length_b   1.000
_cell.length_c   1.000
_cell.angle_alpha   90.00
_cell.angle_beta   90.00
_cell.angle_gamma   90.00
#
_symmetry.space_group_name_H-M   'P 1'
#
loop_
_entity.id
_entity.type
_entity.pdbx_description
1 polymer ?
#
loop_
_entity_poly.entity_id
_entity_poly.type
_entity_poly.pdbx_seq_one_letter_code
_entity_poly.pdbx_strand_id
1 'polypeptide(L)' 'MELKERPKIAIKKTRVEIVLDITTFMLFIIFTLYFTQQWMTLPNELPIHFNMKGEPDGWGGSGSFGYH' A
#
# COMPACT_ATOMS: atom_id res chain seq x y z
N MET A 1 40.04 9.48 -3.68
CA MET A 1 38.83 9.73 -4.48
C MET A 1 38.32 11.11 -4.08
N GLU A 2 38.49 12.13 -4.92
CA GLU A 2 37.98 13.49 -4.60
C GLU A 2 36.45 13.49 -4.67
N LEU A 3 35.80 13.98 -3.61
CA LEU A 3 34.38 14.27 -3.61
C LEU A 3 34.18 15.60 -4.34
N LYS A 4 33.78 15.55 -5.62
CA LYS A 4 33.39 16.74 -6.38
C LYS A 4 32.17 17.39 -5.71
N GLU A 5 32.39 18.57 -5.11
CA GLU A 5 31.33 19.45 -4.61
C GLU A 5 30.36 19.79 -5.75
N ARG A 6 29.11 19.33 -5.66
CA ARG A 6 28.07 19.64 -6.66
C ARG A 6 27.38 20.96 -6.30
N PRO A 7 27.21 21.90 -7.25
CA PRO A 7 26.50 23.14 -6.98
C PRO A 7 25.04 22.86 -6.59
N LYS A 8 24.62 23.38 -5.42
CA LYS A 8 23.24 23.30 -4.95
C LYS A 8 22.41 24.39 -5.64
N ILE A 9 21.59 24.01 -6.62
CA ILE A 9 20.71 24.93 -7.33
C ILE A 9 19.39 25.04 -6.57
N ALA A 10 19.08 26.22 -6.03
CA ALA A 10 17.81 26.47 -5.37
C ALA A 10 16.74 26.81 -6.42
N ILE A 11 15.98 25.80 -6.84
CA ILE A 11 14.84 25.98 -7.75
C ILE A 11 13.57 26.15 -6.91
N LYS A 12 12.88 27.28 -7.09
CA LYS A 12 11.60 27.52 -6.43
C LYS A 12 10.55 26.59 -7.02
N LYS A 13 9.84 25.84 -6.17
CA LYS A 13 8.69 25.06 -6.61
C LYS A 13 7.63 25.95 -7.26
N THR A 14 7.15 25.50 -8.41
CA THR A 14 6.00 26.08 -9.10
C THR A 14 4.72 25.81 -8.32
N ARG A 15 3.66 26.58 -8.59
CA ARG A 15 2.35 26.37 -7.96
C ARG A 15 1.77 24.98 -8.28
N VAL A 16 2.03 24.47 -9.50
CA VAL A 16 1.57 23.15 -9.93
C VAL A 16 2.23 22.05 -9.12
N GLU A 17 3.54 22.11 -8.91
CA GLU A 17 4.25 21.14 -8.07
C GLU A 17 3.72 21.14 -6.64
N ILE A 18 3.48 22.33 -6.05
CA ILE A 18 2.94 22.43 -4.69
C ILE A 18 1.54 21.79 -4.60
N VAL A 19 0.67 22.06 -5.58
CA VAL A 19 -0.68 21.46 -5.62
C VAL A 19 -0.59 19.94 -5.78
N LEU A 20 0.24 19.45 -6.69
CA LEU A 20 0.41 18.01 -6.91
C LEU A 20 0.99 17.29 -5.69
N ASP A 21 1.96 17.90 -5.01
CA ASP A 21 2.53 17.34 -3.77
C ASP A 21 1.45 17.19 -2.69
N ILE A 22 0.65 18.24 -2.48
CA ILE A 22 -0.44 18.22 -1.49
C ILE A 22 -1.49 17.18 -1.88
N THR A 23 -1.94 17.17 -3.13
CA THR A 23 -2.94 16.21 -3.62
C THR A 23 -2.44 14.77 -3.47
N THR A 24 -1.19 14.50 -3.83
CA THR A 24 -0.59 13.17 -3.72
C THR A 24 -0.52 12.71 -2.28
N PHE A 25 -0.08 13.60 -1.37
CA PHE A 25 -0.01 13.28 0.05
C PHE A 25 -1.40 13.01 0.65
N MET A 26 -2.40 13.82 0.31
CA MET A 26 -3.78 13.61 0.74
C MET A 26 -4.35 12.30 0.24
N LEU A 27 -4.16 11.99 -1.06
CA LEU A 27 -4.60 10.72 -1.63
C LEU A 27 -3.91 9.53 -0.95
N PHE A 28 -2.61 9.62 -0.70
CA PHE A 28 -1.87 8.56 -0.01
C PHE A 28 -2.48 8.26 1.38
N ILE A 29 -2.77 9.30 2.17
CA ILE A 29 -3.42 9.14 3.47
C ILE A 29 -4.81 8.50 3.32
N ILE A 30 -5.64 9.03 2.41
CA ILE A 30 -7.00 8.53 2.18
C ILE A 30 -6.97 7.05 1.79
N PHE A 31 -6.13 6.67 0.83
CA PHE A 31 -6.01 5.28 0.39
C PHE A 31 -5.47 4.38 1.48
N THR A 32 -4.52 4.85 2.28
CA THR A 32 -3.99 4.07 3.42
C THR A 32 -5.09 3.81 4.45
N LEU A 33 -5.86 4.83 4.83
CA LEU A 33 -6.97 4.68 5.78
C LEU A 33 -8.09 3.81 5.22
N TYR A 34 -8.43 3.99 3.94
CA TYR A 34 -9.43 3.15 3.28
C TYR A 34 -8.98 1.68 3.24
N PHE A 35 -7.73 1.43 2.85
CA PHE A 35 -7.15 0.10 2.83
C PHE A 35 -7.19 -0.55 4.21
N THR A 36 -6.73 0.14 5.27
CA THR A 36 -6.75 -0.41 6.62
C THR A 36 -8.18 -0.67 7.10
N GLN A 37 -9.14 0.21 6.79
CA GLN A 37 -10.54 -0.01 7.11
C GLN A 37 -11.10 -1.27 6.41
N GLN A 38 -10.85 -1.44 5.11
CA GLN A 38 -11.32 -2.61 4.37
C GLN A 38 -10.62 -3.89 4.81
N TRP A 39 -9.32 -3.83 5.13
CA TRP A 39 -8.56 -4.96 5.63
C TRP A 39 -9.19 -5.56 6.89
N MET A 40 -9.71 -4.70 7.79
CA MET A 40 -10.40 -5.13 9.00
C MET A 40 -11.78 -5.76 8.75
N THR A 41 -12.35 -5.62 7.56
CA THR A 41 -13.63 -6.26 7.20
C THR A 41 -13.45 -7.66 6.58
N LEU A 42 -12.22 -8.06 6.26
CA LEU A 42 -11.96 -9.37 5.69
C LEU A 42 -12.33 -10.47 6.70
N PRO A 43 -12.97 -11.56 6.24
CA PRO A 43 -13.28 -12.69 7.10
C PRO A 43 -11.98 -13.32 7.61
N ASN A 44 -12.07 -13.95 8.78
CA ASN A 44 -10.92 -14.61 9.41
C ASN A 44 -10.34 -15.75 8.55
N GLU A 45 -11.15 -16.33 7.67
CA GLU A 45 -10.77 -17.42 6.77
C GLU A 45 -11.22 -17.10 5.35
N LEU A 46 -10.32 -17.31 4.40
CA LEU A 46 -10.58 -17.18 2.97
C LEU A 46 -10.27 -18.49 2.26
N PRO A 47 -11.05 -18.89 1.26
CA PRO A 47 -10.75 -20.08 0.47
C PRO A 47 -9.48 -19.83 -0.35
N ILE A 48 -8.45 -20.64 -0.10
CA ILE A 48 -7.15 -20.60 -0.78
C ILE A 48 -7.00 -21.72 -1.80
N HIS A 49 -7.83 -22.76 -1.70
CA HIS A 49 -7.86 -23.87 -2.62
C HIS A 49 -9.31 -24.28 -2.88
N PHE A 50 -9.57 -24.69 -4.12
CA PHE A 50 -10.86 -25.15 -4.58
C PHE A 50 -10.69 -26.52 -5.25
N ASN A 51 -11.61 -27.43 -4.96
CA ASN A 51 -11.61 -28.76 -5.53
C ASN A 51 -12.05 -28.74 -7.02
N MET A 52 -12.03 -29.91 -7.67
CA MET A 52 -12.46 -30.05 -9.08
C MET A 52 -13.94 -29.72 -9.33
N LYS A 53 -14.76 -29.60 -8.29
CA LYS A 53 -16.17 -29.18 -8.37
C LYS A 53 -16.34 -27.67 -8.15
N GLY A 54 -15.26 -26.94 -7.87
CA GLY A 54 -15.28 -25.51 -7.57
C GLY A 54 -15.73 -25.18 -6.14
N GLU A 55 -15.71 -26.15 -5.22
CA GLU A 55 -16.02 -25.93 -3.81
C GLU A 55 -14.72 -25.65 -3.03
N PRO A 56 -14.73 -24.73 -2.05
CA PRO A 56 -13.60 -24.55 -1.16
C PRO A 56 -13.25 -25.82 -0.39
N ASP A 57 -12.02 -26.30 -0.54
CA ASP A 57 -11.46 -27.46 0.18
C ASP A 57 -10.15 -27.11 0.92
N GLY A 58 -9.66 -25.88 0.78
CA GLY A 58 -8.58 -25.32 1.60
C GLY A 58 -8.89 -23.89 2.03
N TRP A 59 -8.69 -23.60 3.31
CA TRP A 59 -8.95 -22.31 3.94
C TRP A 59 -7.67 -21.73 4.54
N GLY A 60 -7.42 -20.45 4.30
CA GLY A 60 -6.28 -19.72 4.84
C GLY A 60 -6.75 -18.58 5.75
N GLY A 61 -6.08 -18.42 6.89
CA GLY A 61 -6.37 -17.33 7.81
C GLY A 61 -5.97 -15.96 7.25
N SER A 62 -6.76 -14.91 7.51
CA SER A 62 -6.46 -13.53 7.11
C SER A 62 -5.18 -12.96 7.73
N GLY A 63 -4.66 -13.63 8.77
CA GLY A 63 -3.35 -13.36 9.37
C GLY A 63 -2.30 -14.37 8.89
N SER A 64 -1.56 -14.06 7.83
CA SER A 64 -0.23 -14.65 7.64
C SER A 64 0.76 -14.06 8.67
N PHE A 65 0.52 -14.39 9.94
CA PHE A 65 1.46 -14.38 11.08
C PHE A 65 1.05 -15.48 12.09
N GLY A 66 0.57 -16.62 11.60
CA GLY A 66 0.16 -17.73 12.44
C GLY A 66 0.30 -19.04 11.69
N TYR A 67 1.54 -19.50 11.52
CA TYR A 67 1.78 -20.93 11.41
C TYR A 67 1.47 -21.54 12.77
N HIS A 68 0.42 -22.34 12.87
CA HIS A 68 0.24 -23.36 13.91
C HIS A 68 -0.41 -24.58 13.28
#